data_AF-A0A645I9P6-F1
#
_entry.id   AF-A0A645I9P6-F1
#
_cell.length_a   1.000
_cell.length_b   1.000
_cell.length_c   1.000
_cell.angle_alpha   90.00
_cell.angle_beta   90.00
_cell.angle_gamma   90.00
#
_symmetry.space_group_name_H-M   'P 1'
#
loop_
_entity.id
_entity.type
_entity.pdbx_description
1 polymer ?
#
loop_
_entity_poly.entity_id
_entity_poly.type
_entity_poly.pdbx_seq_one_letter_code
_entity_poly.pdbx_strand_id
1 'polypeptide(L)'
;MTIAGLVGDAQLMVRYAQSEVALYSMKRGEPMSVKAASTLVANIIRQGFYVGLIVGGYDKTGGHVFSIDGAGGHIEDNYMSVGSGSSFAMGVIEEKYKEGMTREEGIDLAIAALNSSIRRDSASGDGMLISFIGPDGFESVPEEDIRARAAELGFRYPN
;
A
#
# COMPACT_ATOMS: atom_id res chain seq x y z
N MET A 1 -2.34 -0.36 5.15
CA MET A 1 -3.09 0.71 4.47
C MET A 1 -2.11 1.82 4.12
N THR A 2 -2.17 2.37 2.91
CA THR A 2 -1.41 3.57 2.52
C THR A 2 -2.35 4.77 2.41
N ILE A 3 -1.78 5.98 2.42
CA ILE A 3 -2.54 7.23 2.38
C ILE A 3 -2.05 8.15 1.27
N ALA A 4 -2.98 8.79 0.56
CA ALA A 4 -2.72 9.90 -0.35
C ALA A 4 -3.87 10.92 -0.26
N GLY A 5 -3.58 12.21 -0.47
CA GLY A 5 -4.56 13.29 -0.34
C GLY A 5 -4.41 14.07 0.96
N LEU A 6 -5.52 14.52 1.54
CA LEU A 6 -5.50 15.37 2.73
C LEU A 6 -5.05 14.58 3.97
N VAL A 7 -3.92 14.97 4.57
CA VAL A 7 -3.28 14.21 5.67
C VAL A 7 -4.18 14.10 6.90
N GLY A 8 -4.91 15.17 7.26
CA GLY A 8 -5.82 15.16 8.41
C GLY A 8 -6.94 14.12 8.26
N ASP A 9 -7.57 14.11 7.09
CA ASP A 9 -8.60 13.13 6.72
C ASP A 9 -8.02 11.71 6.75
N ALA A 10 -6.85 11.52 6.14
CA ALA A 10 -6.21 10.22 6.05
C ALA A 10 -5.86 9.63 7.43
N GLN A 11 -5.31 10.45 8.33
CA GLN A 11 -5.01 10.02 9.69
C GLN A 11 -6.26 9.66 10.49
N LEU A 12 -7.36 10.39 10.28
CA LEU A 12 -8.65 10.05 10.90
C LEU A 12 -9.19 8.73 10.35
N MET A 13 -9.10 8.51 9.05
CA MET A 13 -9.48 7.26 8.38
C MET A 13 -8.71 6.06 8.92
N VAL A 14 -7.39 6.18 9.11
CA VAL A 14 -6.57 5.11 9.70
C VAL A 14 -7.08 4.74 11.10
N ARG A 15 -7.35 5.73 11.96
CA ARG A 15 -7.84 5.49 13.33
C ARG A 15 -9.22 4.83 13.34
N TYR A 16 -10.14 5.26 12.46
CA TYR A 16 -11.45 4.62 12.32
C TYR A 16 -11.34 3.18 11.84
N ALA A 17 -10.57 2.94 10.78
CA ALA A 17 -10.36 1.60 10.25
C ALA A 17 -9.78 0.65 11.32
N GLN A 18 -8.76 1.09 12.07
CA GLN A 18 -8.18 0.30 13.16
C GLN A 18 -9.21 -0.05 14.24
N SER A 19 -10.00 0.93 14.66
CA SER A 19 -11.01 0.75 15.72
C SER A 19 -12.11 -0.23 15.29
N GLU A 20 -12.61 -0.10 14.07
CA GLU A 20 -13.66 -0.97 13.53
C GLU A 20 -13.15 -2.39 13.26
N VAL A 21 -11.92 -2.56 12.77
CA VAL A 21 -11.30 -3.88 12.57
C VAL A 21 -11.10 -4.61 13.91
N ALA A 22 -10.66 -3.88 14.95
CA ALA A 22 -10.52 -4.43 16.30
C ALA A 22 -11.88 -4.83 16.88
N LEU A 23 -12.89 -3.97 16.75
CA LEU A 23 -14.25 -4.22 17.22
C LEU A 23 -14.90 -5.41 16.51
N TYR A 24 -14.70 -5.54 15.21
CA TYR A 24 -15.15 -6.69 14.43
C TYR A 24 -14.56 -7.97 14.96
N SER A 25 -13.23 -8.00 15.16
CA SER A 25 -12.51 -9.19 15.61
C SER A 25 -12.96 -9.61 17.01
N MET A 26 -13.21 -8.64 17.91
CA MET A 26 -13.76 -8.90 19.25
C MET A 26 -15.19 -9.47 19.20
N LYS A 27 -16.06 -8.97 18.32
CA LYS A 27 -17.46 -9.41 18.21
C LYS A 27 -17.61 -10.76 17.52
N ARG A 28 -16.79 -11.03 16.50
CA ARG A 28 -16.89 -12.23 15.66
C ARG A 28 -16.00 -13.38 16.13
N GLY A 29 -14.97 -13.08 16.92
CA GLY A 29 -13.97 -14.07 17.33
C GLY A 29 -13.06 -14.53 16.19
N GLU A 30 -13.06 -13.81 15.05
CA GLU A 30 -12.18 -14.08 13.92
C GLU A 30 -11.67 -12.78 13.27
N PRO A 31 -10.48 -12.78 12.65
CA PRO A 31 -9.97 -11.63 11.91
C PRO A 31 -10.88 -11.25 10.74
N MET A 32 -10.96 -9.95 10.46
CA MET A 32 -11.66 -9.41 9.29
C MET A 32 -10.91 -9.79 7.99
N SER A 33 -11.63 -10.19 6.94
CA SER A 33 -11.04 -10.38 5.61
C SER A 33 -10.63 -9.04 4.99
N VAL A 34 -9.66 -9.06 4.06
CA VAL A 34 -9.17 -7.82 3.43
C VAL A 34 -10.29 -7.15 2.63
N LYS A 35 -11.14 -7.94 1.97
CA LYS A 35 -12.32 -7.45 1.25
C LYS A 35 -13.37 -6.81 2.16
N ALA A 36 -13.57 -7.34 3.36
CA ALA A 36 -14.48 -6.74 4.33
C ALA A 36 -13.89 -5.42 4.85
N ALA A 37 -12.58 -5.36 5.11
CA ALA A 37 -11.90 -4.15 5.52
C ALA A 37 -11.95 -3.07 4.42
N SER A 38 -11.73 -3.42 3.15
CA SER A 38 -11.82 -2.48 2.04
C SER A 38 -13.24 -1.94 1.87
N THR A 39 -14.26 -2.80 1.97
CA THR A 39 -15.67 -2.40 1.91
C THR A 39 -16.06 -1.46 3.06
N LEU A 40 -15.60 -1.74 4.27
CA LEU A 40 -15.81 -0.89 5.44
C LEU A 40 -15.20 0.51 5.21
N VAL A 41 -13.94 0.57 4.79
CA VAL A 41 -13.24 1.84 4.53
C VAL A 41 -13.92 2.63 3.41
N ALA A 42 -14.33 1.96 2.33
CA ALA A 42 -15.06 2.58 1.22
C ALA A 42 -16.43 3.15 1.65
N ASN A 43 -17.11 2.54 2.60
CA ASN A 43 -18.36 3.07 3.15
C ASN A 43 -18.12 4.31 4.03
N ILE A 44 -17.04 4.33 4.82
CA ILE A 44 -16.70 5.46 5.67
C ILE A 44 -16.29 6.68 4.83
N ILE A 45 -15.52 6.48 3.74
CA ILE A 45 -15.00 7.59 2.93
C ILE A 45 -16.11 8.47 2.34
N ARG A 46 -17.29 7.87 2.07
CA ARG A 46 -18.49 8.56 1.55
C ARG A 46 -19.03 9.65 2.48
N GLN A 47 -18.53 9.73 3.72
CA GLN A 47 -18.90 10.76 4.69
C GLN A 47 -18.19 12.11 4.46
N GLY A 48 -17.37 12.24 3.40
CA GLY A 48 -16.77 13.52 2.97
C GLY A 48 -15.25 13.60 3.13
N PHE A 49 -14.55 12.46 3.01
CA PHE A 49 -13.08 12.42 3.11
C PHE A 49 -12.43 12.56 1.74
N TYR A 50 -11.42 13.43 1.62
CA TYR A 50 -10.70 13.66 0.37
C TYR A 50 -9.36 12.92 0.34
N VAL A 51 -9.44 11.59 0.23
CA VAL A 51 -8.26 10.71 0.23
C VAL A 51 -8.35 9.64 -0.84
N GLY A 52 -7.20 9.19 -1.32
CA GLY A 52 -7.04 7.95 -2.10
C GLY A 52 -6.27 6.95 -1.24
N LEU A 53 -6.81 5.74 -1.08
CA LEU A 53 -6.26 4.75 -0.14
C LEU A 53 -5.96 3.44 -0.87
N ILE A 54 -4.91 2.76 -0.42
CA ILE A 54 -4.70 1.35 -0.74
C ILE A 54 -4.88 0.53 0.54
N VAL A 55 -5.73 -0.49 0.47
CA VAL A 55 -5.91 -1.51 1.51
C VAL A 55 -5.31 -2.81 1.00
N GLY A 56 -4.13 -3.15 1.51
CA GLY A 56 -3.46 -4.42 1.25
C GLY A 56 -3.45 -5.30 2.50
N GLY A 57 -3.49 -6.61 2.32
CA GLY A 57 -3.38 -7.58 3.41
C GLY A 57 -3.29 -9.02 2.92
N TYR A 58 -3.14 -9.95 3.86
CA TYR A 58 -3.15 -11.38 3.62
C TYR A 58 -4.24 -12.01 4.50
N ASP A 59 -5.14 -12.78 3.92
CA ASP A 59 -6.19 -13.50 4.65
C ASP A 59 -6.29 -14.98 4.22
N LYS A 60 -7.38 -15.66 4.59
CA LYS A 60 -7.58 -17.09 4.32
C LYS A 60 -7.58 -17.43 2.82
N THR A 61 -7.82 -16.45 1.93
CA THR A 61 -7.81 -16.64 0.47
C THR A 61 -6.53 -16.17 -0.21
N GLY A 62 -5.58 -15.60 0.52
CA GLY A 62 -4.29 -15.18 0.02
C GLY A 62 -4.02 -13.69 0.19
N GLY A 63 -3.14 -13.14 -0.64
CA GLY A 63 -2.80 -11.73 -0.68
C GLY A 63 -3.81 -10.94 -1.51
N HIS A 64 -4.25 -9.80 -1.00
CA HIS A 64 -5.22 -8.93 -1.66
C HIS A 64 -4.79 -7.47 -1.59
N VAL A 65 -5.03 -6.71 -2.66
CA VAL A 65 -4.78 -5.27 -2.73
C VAL A 65 -6.01 -4.58 -3.33
N PHE A 66 -6.56 -3.63 -2.58
CA PHE A 66 -7.70 -2.82 -3.00
C PHE A 66 -7.30 -1.35 -3.11
N SER A 67 -7.69 -0.69 -4.20
CA SER A 67 -7.70 0.77 -4.31
C SER A 67 -9.06 1.31 -3.93
N ILE A 68 -9.10 2.40 -3.16
CA ILE A 68 -10.33 3.08 -2.73
C ILE A 68 -10.24 4.54 -3.13
N ASP A 69 -11.21 4.99 -3.91
CA ASP A 69 -11.33 6.39 -4.34
C ASP A 69 -12.16 7.23 -3.35
N GLY A 70 -12.08 8.57 -3.47
CA GLY A 70 -12.80 9.50 -2.60
C GLY A 70 -14.33 9.46 -2.71
N ALA A 71 -14.88 8.76 -3.71
CA ALA A 71 -16.33 8.52 -3.83
C ALA A 71 -16.76 7.20 -3.17
N GLY A 72 -15.82 6.43 -2.61
CA GLY A 72 -16.08 5.11 -2.03
C GLY A 72 -16.26 4.02 -3.05
N GLY A 73 -15.74 4.19 -4.27
CA GLY A 73 -15.47 3.07 -5.17
C GLY A 73 -14.28 2.27 -4.63
N HIS A 74 -14.38 0.95 -4.67
CA HIS A 74 -13.28 0.05 -4.33
C HIS A 74 -13.09 -1.01 -5.40
N ILE A 75 -11.84 -1.23 -5.80
CA ILE A 75 -11.47 -2.19 -6.84
C ILE A 75 -10.30 -3.02 -6.35
N GLU A 76 -10.36 -4.32 -6.60
CA GLU A 76 -9.28 -5.27 -6.34
C GLU A 76 -8.44 -5.47 -7.60
N ASP A 77 -7.11 -5.52 -7.45
CA ASP A 77 -6.20 -5.83 -8.55
C ASP A 77 -4.88 -6.41 -7.98
N ASN A 78 -4.02 -6.92 -8.86
CA ASN A 78 -2.73 -7.52 -8.50
C ASN A 78 -1.73 -6.49 -7.97
N TYR A 79 -1.85 -5.24 -8.41
CA TYR A 79 -1.02 -4.13 -7.99
C TYR A 79 -1.79 -2.82 -8.09
N MET A 80 -1.44 -1.85 -7.24
CA MET A 80 -2.08 -0.54 -7.20
C MET A 80 -1.04 0.54 -6.90
N SER A 81 -1.25 1.74 -7.43
CA SER A 81 -0.49 2.93 -7.07
C SER A 81 -1.42 4.13 -6.97
N VAL A 82 -1.24 4.94 -5.92
CA VAL A 82 -2.01 6.17 -5.67
C VAL A 82 -1.05 7.34 -5.39
N GLY A 83 -1.55 8.58 -5.50
CA GLY A 83 -0.75 9.79 -5.29
C GLY A 83 -0.20 10.41 -6.58
N SER A 84 0.48 11.55 -6.44
CA SER A 84 1.03 12.35 -7.56
C SER A 84 2.07 11.59 -8.39
N GLY A 85 2.88 10.76 -7.75
CA GLY A 85 3.90 9.93 -8.40
C GLY A 85 3.37 8.62 -9.00
N SER A 86 2.06 8.35 -8.96
CA SER A 86 1.49 7.04 -9.29
C SER A 86 1.72 6.60 -10.74
N SER A 87 1.65 7.52 -11.71
CA SER A 87 1.87 7.21 -13.11
C SER A 87 3.30 6.76 -13.39
N PHE A 88 4.29 7.33 -12.70
CA PHE A 88 5.70 6.95 -12.82
C PHE A 88 6.01 5.59 -12.19
N ALA A 89 5.36 5.27 -11.07
CA ALA A 89 5.45 3.96 -10.43
C ALA A 89 4.79 2.89 -11.31
N MET A 90 3.59 3.19 -11.83
CA MET A 90 2.81 2.24 -12.60
C MET A 90 3.55 1.75 -13.85
N GLY A 91 4.24 2.64 -14.57
CA GLY A 91 5.04 2.23 -15.73
C GLY A 91 6.12 1.20 -15.41
N VAL A 92 6.76 1.29 -14.24
CA VAL A 92 7.75 0.30 -13.79
C VAL A 92 7.09 -0.99 -13.32
N ILE A 93 5.95 -0.88 -12.61
CA ILE A 93 5.19 -2.04 -12.16
C ILE A 93 4.71 -2.86 -13.35
N GLU A 94 4.09 -2.23 -14.34
CA GLU A 94 3.60 -2.91 -15.55
C GLU A 94 4.73 -3.55 -16.36
N GLU A 95 5.92 -2.95 -16.40
CA GLU A 95 7.07 -3.51 -17.12
C GLU A 95 7.64 -4.76 -16.42
N LYS A 96 7.70 -4.75 -15.08
CA LYS A 96 8.52 -5.71 -14.31
C LYS A 96 7.72 -6.72 -13.52
N TYR A 97 6.44 -6.47 -13.24
CA TYR A 97 5.60 -7.38 -12.46
C TYR A 97 5.45 -8.72 -13.17
N LYS A 98 5.56 -9.80 -12.38
CA LYS A 98 5.31 -11.17 -12.81
C LYS A 98 4.51 -11.89 -11.73
N GLU A 99 3.56 -12.71 -12.15
CA GLU A 99 2.85 -13.58 -11.23
C GLU A 99 3.84 -14.58 -10.60
N GLY A 100 3.71 -14.80 -9.28
CA GLY A 100 4.57 -15.73 -8.54
C GLY A 100 5.96 -15.18 -8.16
N MET A 101 6.17 -13.86 -8.17
CA MET A 101 7.39 -13.25 -7.64
C MET A 101 7.65 -13.66 -6.19
N THR A 102 8.92 -13.88 -5.88
CA THR A 102 9.40 -14.06 -4.50
C THR A 102 9.25 -12.77 -3.69
N ARG A 103 9.36 -12.89 -2.37
CA ARG A 103 9.34 -11.73 -1.46
C ARG A 103 10.41 -10.71 -1.86
N GLU A 104 11.61 -11.19 -2.17
CA GLU A 104 12.76 -10.37 -2.52
C GLU A 104 12.55 -9.65 -3.86
N GLU A 105 12.05 -10.36 -4.88
CA GLU A 105 11.71 -9.75 -6.17
C GLU A 105 10.60 -8.70 -6.03
N GLY A 106 9.61 -8.94 -5.18
CA GLY A 106 8.55 -7.98 -4.87
C GLY A 106 9.07 -6.71 -4.19
N ILE A 107 10.02 -6.86 -3.25
CA ILE A 107 10.70 -5.72 -2.61
C ILE A 107 11.50 -4.93 -3.66
N ASP A 108 12.27 -5.61 -4.51
CA ASP A 108 13.06 -4.95 -5.56
C ASP A 108 12.17 -4.22 -6.58
N LEU A 109 11.00 -4.78 -6.91
CA LEU A 109 9.99 -4.14 -7.73
C LEU A 109 9.46 -2.86 -7.07
N ALA A 110 9.12 -2.91 -5.77
CA ALA A 110 8.65 -1.75 -5.02
C ALA A 110 9.72 -0.64 -4.96
N ILE A 111 10.99 -1.00 -4.74
CA ILE A 111 12.12 -0.05 -4.76
C ILE A 111 12.23 0.62 -6.14
N ALA A 112 12.18 -0.17 -7.22
CA ALA A 112 12.27 0.37 -8.57
C ALA A 112 11.12 1.31 -8.92
N ALA A 113 9.88 0.94 -8.54
CA ALA A 113 8.70 1.76 -8.76
C ALA A 113 8.77 3.09 -7.98
N LEU A 114 9.09 3.03 -6.69
CA LEU A 114 9.23 4.23 -5.86
C LEU A 114 10.38 5.12 -6.33
N ASN A 115 11.51 4.55 -6.75
CA ASN A 115 12.62 5.31 -7.30
C ASN A 115 12.22 6.08 -8.58
N SER A 116 11.42 5.46 -9.46
CA SER A 116 10.88 6.13 -10.65
C SER A 116 10.03 7.34 -10.27
N SER A 117 9.13 7.18 -9.29
CA SER A 117 8.28 8.26 -8.78
C SER A 117 9.10 9.39 -8.13
N ILE A 118 9.98 9.07 -7.18
CA ILE A 118 10.80 10.07 -6.45
C ILE A 118 11.65 10.91 -7.41
N ARG A 119 12.15 10.31 -8.51
CA ARG A 119 13.00 11.05 -9.47
C ARG A 119 12.23 11.96 -10.43
N ARG A 120 10.91 11.79 -10.53
CA ARG A 120 10.09 12.48 -11.56
C ARG A 120 8.96 13.31 -10.98
N ASP A 121 8.49 13.01 -9.79
CA ASP A 121 7.45 13.75 -9.08
C ASP A 121 8.04 14.64 -7.99
N SER A 122 7.90 15.96 -8.14
CA SER A 122 8.45 16.93 -7.19
C SER A 122 7.75 16.91 -5.81
N ALA A 123 6.59 16.25 -5.70
CA ALA A 123 5.90 16.04 -4.43
C ALA A 123 6.28 14.72 -3.73
N SER A 124 7.15 13.91 -4.34
CA SER A 124 7.61 12.61 -3.79
C SER A 124 9.09 12.68 -3.40
N GLY A 125 9.45 12.12 -2.24
CA GLY A 125 10.83 12.11 -1.73
C GLY A 125 10.93 11.52 -0.33
N ASP A 126 12.04 11.83 0.36
CA ASP A 126 12.30 11.45 1.76
C ASP A 126 12.42 9.93 2.03
N GLY A 127 13.08 9.23 1.11
CA GLY A 127 13.34 7.80 1.25
C GLY A 127 12.16 6.91 0.87
N MET A 128 12.17 5.67 1.38
CA MET A 128 11.17 4.64 1.07
C MET A 128 10.79 3.88 2.33
N LEU A 129 9.50 3.64 2.49
CA LEU A 129 8.96 2.72 3.49
C LEU A 129 8.37 1.52 2.76
N ILE A 130 8.91 0.34 3.03
CA ILE A 130 8.48 -0.90 2.40
C ILE A 130 8.11 -1.89 3.51
N SER A 131 6.99 -2.58 3.33
CA SER A 131 6.55 -3.63 4.23
C SER A 131 6.05 -4.81 3.43
N PHE A 132 6.31 -6.01 3.93
CA PHE A 132 5.83 -7.26 3.39
C PHE A 132 4.66 -7.77 4.25
N ILE A 133 3.62 -8.29 3.60
CA ILE A 133 2.48 -8.92 4.28
C ILE A 133 2.26 -10.28 3.65
N GLY A 134 2.47 -11.34 4.43
CA GLY A 134 2.33 -12.72 3.99
C GLY A 134 1.59 -13.59 5.02
N PRO A 135 1.70 -14.93 4.91
CA PRO A 135 1.08 -15.87 5.86
C PRO A 135 1.50 -15.63 7.31
N ASP A 136 2.74 -15.21 7.53
CA ASP A 136 3.31 -14.94 8.85
C ASP A 136 2.96 -13.54 9.39
N GLY A 137 2.19 -12.76 8.63
CA GLY A 137 1.72 -11.44 9.00
C GLY A 137 2.55 -10.31 8.40
N PHE A 138 2.57 -9.17 9.11
CA PHE A 138 3.19 -7.92 8.67
C PHE A 138 4.66 -7.86 9.12
N GLU A 139 5.54 -7.49 8.20
CA GLU A 139 6.96 -7.26 8.45
C GLU A 139 7.39 -5.96 7.78
N SER A 140 8.04 -5.06 8.53
CA SER A 140 8.67 -3.87 7.94
C SER A 140 10.06 -4.23 7.42
N VAL A 141 10.37 -3.84 6.19
CA VAL A 141 11.72 -3.99 5.64
C VAL A 141 12.62 -2.91 6.27
N PRO A 142 13.74 -3.27 6.91
CA PRO A 142 14.68 -2.30 7.48
C PRO A 142 15.23 -1.33 6.43
N GLU A 143 15.45 -0.07 6.81
CA GLU A 143 15.99 0.95 5.89
C GLU A 143 17.37 0.56 5.34
N GLU A 144 18.19 -0.12 6.15
CA GLU A 144 19.51 -0.61 5.74
C GLU A 144 19.40 -1.62 4.58
N ASP A 145 18.41 -2.52 4.63
CA ASP A 145 18.16 -3.51 3.59
C ASP A 145 17.61 -2.85 2.32
N ILE A 146 16.71 -1.87 2.47
CA ILE A 146 16.21 -1.06 1.35
C ILE A 146 17.37 -0.36 0.65
N ARG A 147 18.29 0.23 1.42
CA ARG A 147 19.48 0.93 0.90
C ARG A 147 20.43 -0.01 0.18
N ALA A 148 20.70 -1.18 0.75
CA ALA A 148 21.55 -2.19 0.13
C ALA A 148 20.97 -2.65 -1.22
N ARG A 149 19.69 -3.01 -1.25
CA ARG A 149 18.99 -3.42 -2.47
C ARG A 149 18.92 -2.31 -3.51
N ALA A 150 18.63 -1.08 -3.09
CA ALA A 150 18.63 0.07 -4.00
C ALA A 150 20.01 0.25 -4.69
N ALA A 151 21.11 0.06 -3.95
CA ALA A 151 22.45 0.11 -4.52
C ALA A 151 22.73 -1.04 -5.50
N GLU A 152 22.29 -2.27 -5.19
CA GLU A 152 22.38 -3.42 -6.10
C GLU A 152 21.61 -3.20 -7.41
N LEU A 153 20.46 -2.51 -7.35
CA LEU A 153 19.66 -2.12 -8.50
C LEU A 153 20.24 -0.91 -9.27
N GLY A 154 21.35 -0.33 -8.79
CA GLY A 154 22.01 0.83 -9.40
C GLY A 154 21.32 2.17 -9.13
N PHE A 155 20.51 2.26 -8.08
CA PHE A 155 19.84 3.48 -7.66
C PHE A 155 20.59 4.20 -6.54
N ARG A 156 20.46 5.53 -6.48
CA ARG A 156 21.00 6.36 -5.40
C ARG A 156 19.94 6.51 -4.31
N TYR A 157 20.28 6.19 -3.06
CA TYR A 157 19.36 6.24 -1.92
C TYR A 157 20.05 6.72 -0.62
N PRO A 158 19.41 7.61 0.17
CA PRO A 158 18.31 8.48 -0.22
C PRO A 158 18.78 9.52 -1.27
N ASN A 159 17.87 9.98 -2.13
CA ASN A 159 18.16 11.03 -3.13
C ASN A 159 18.36 12.40 -2.47
#